data_AF-A0A3M0XGD9-F1
#
_entry.id   AF-A0A3M0XGD9-F1
#
_cell.length_a   1.000
_cell.length_b   1.000
_cell.length_c   1.000
_cell.angle_alpha   90.00
_cell.angle_beta   90.00
_cell.angle_gamma   90.00
#
_symmetry.space_group_name_H-M   'P 1'
#
loop_
_entity.id
_entity.type
_entity.pdbx_description
1 polymer ?
#
loop_
_entity_poly.entity_id
_entity_poly.type
_entity_poly.pdbx_seq_one_letter_code
_entity_poly.pdbx_strand_id
1 'polypeptide(L)'
;VHDGTEEYGNFRAIMDRWAEGLGELQDHGVVVLWRPYNEITNSSKWWCRQPADQFKKLYRYTFHYLTDQKHLNNLLWVYDAKPSGRNELTLSHYPGDEYVDIVGYTMNWDSGPVAQPTHPYPKKVFGCVEFNVRFDKRKHSYLDITRDYDYGPKFRWMRDNLPYASFFMSWDRLSGPYARGTPASVRAMYNDPTVCNRSDIDWRDQ
;
A
#
# COMPACT_ATOMS: atom_id res chain seq x y z
N VAL A 1 9.31 -21.60 -4.63
CA VAL A 1 10.57 -21.33 -3.91
C VAL A 1 11.39 -22.60 -3.98
N HIS A 2 12.44 -22.61 -4.80
CA HIS A 2 13.25 -23.79 -5.06
C HIS A 2 14.71 -23.43 -4.77
N ASP A 3 15.27 -23.99 -3.70
CA ASP A 3 16.67 -23.76 -3.34
C ASP A 3 17.61 -24.37 -4.40
N GLY A 4 18.81 -23.80 -4.55
CA GLY A 4 19.84 -24.25 -5.47
C GLY A 4 19.72 -23.73 -6.90
N THR A 5 18.67 -22.98 -7.26
CA THR A 5 18.60 -22.32 -8.58
C THR A 5 19.27 -20.94 -8.56
N GLU A 6 19.69 -20.46 -9.73
CA GLU A 6 20.27 -19.13 -9.87
C GLU A 6 19.26 -18.04 -9.47
N GLU A 7 17.99 -18.18 -9.86
CA GLU A 7 16.92 -17.24 -9.52
C GLU A 7 16.68 -17.18 -8.01
N TYR A 8 16.78 -18.31 -7.32
CA TYR A 8 16.70 -18.35 -5.87
C TYR A 8 17.86 -17.60 -5.23
N GLY A 9 19.10 -17.86 -5.66
CA GLY A 9 20.28 -17.13 -5.18
C GLY A 9 20.18 -15.62 -5.41
N ASN A 10 19.75 -15.21 -6.61
CA ASN A 10 19.53 -13.81 -6.95
C ASN A 10 18.44 -13.17 -6.08
N PHE A 11 17.35 -13.89 -5.83
CA PHE A 11 16.27 -13.39 -4.99
C PHE A 11 16.66 -13.31 -3.52
N ARG A 12 17.44 -14.26 -2.99
CA ARG A 12 18.06 -14.17 -1.65
C ARG A 12 18.90 -12.91 -1.50
N ALA A 13 19.78 -12.63 -2.48
CA ALA A 13 20.62 -11.44 -2.45
C ALA A 13 19.82 -10.14 -2.46
N ILE A 14 18.67 -10.10 -3.14
CA ILE A 14 17.73 -8.96 -3.08
C ILE A 14 17.16 -8.82 -1.66
N MET A 15 16.69 -9.92 -1.07
CA MET A 15 16.14 -9.88 0.28
C MET A 15 17.20 -9.55 1.34
N ASP A 16 18.46 -9.91 1.13
CA ASP A 16 19.57 -9.50 2.00
C ASP A 16 19.73 -7.97 2.02
N ARG A 17 19.67 -7.32 0.86
CA ARG A 17 19.70 -5.86 0.76
C ARG A 17 18.48 -5.21 1.40
N TRP A 18 17.30 -5.82 1.28
CA TRP A 18 16.13 -5.36 2.01
C TRP A 18 16.34 -5.46 3.51
N ALA A 19 16.90 -6.58 3.98
CA ALA A 19 17.14 -6.79 5.39
C ALA A 19 18.16 -5.82 5.98
N GLU A 20 19.22 -5.46 5.23
CA GLU A 20 20.17 -4.43 5.65
C GLU A 20 19.47 -3.07 5.89
N GLY A 21 18.72 -2.58 4.89
CA GLY A 21 18.06 -1.28 5.02
C GLY A 21 16.94 -1.26 6.08
N LEU A 22 16.16 -2.33 6.17
CA LEU A 22 15.11 -2.47 7.20
C LEU A 22 15.71 -2.65 8.60
N GLY A 23 16.87 -3.30 8.69
CA GLY A 23 17.65 -3.45 9.92
C GLY A 23 18.20 -2.12 10.42
N GLU A 24 18.72 -1.27 9.53
CA GLU A 24 19.14 0.09 9.91
C GLU A 24 17.98 0.90 10.52
N LEU A 25 16.77 0.78 9.95
CA LEU A 25 15.57 1.39 10.50
C LEU A 25 15.21 0.82 11.87
N GLN A 26 15.34 -0.51 12.06
CA GLN A 26 15.11 -1.17 13.34
C GLN A 26 16.08 -0.68 14.42
N ASP A 27 17.37 -0.56 14.09
CA ASP A 27 18.41 -0.11 15.02
C ASP A 27 18.15 1.33 15.52
N HIS A 28 17.39 2.11 14.76
CA HIS A 28 16.93 3.45 15.11
C HIS A 28 15.50 3.50 15.68
N GLY A 29 14.90 2.35 16.01
CA GLY A 29 13.56 2.26 16.61
C GLY A 29 12.41 2.62 15.66
N VAL A 30 12.63 2.56 14.35
CA VAL A 30 11.62 2.92 13.35
C VAL A 30 10.76 1.71 13.00
N VAL A 31 9.45 1.81 13.26
CA VAL A 31 8.45 0.86 12.78
C VAL A 31 8.12 1.15 11.30
N VAL A 32 8.08 0.10 10.48
CA VAL A 32 7.88 0.19 9.04
C VAL A 32 6.57 -0.48 8.65
N LEU A 33 5.71 0.26 7.93
CA LEU A 33 4.61 -0.34 7.18
C LEU A 33 5.17 -1.01 5.92
N TRP A 34 5.52 -2.29 6.04
CA TRP A 34 6.19 -3.05 4.99
C TRP A 34 5.18 -3.63 4.00
N ARG A 35 5.16 -3.10 2.77
CA ARG A 35 4.20 -3.47 1.71
C ARG A 35 4.87 -4.16 0.51
N PRO A 36 5.42 -5.38 0.67
CA PRO A 36 6.04 -6.11 -0.44
C PRO A 36 4.97 -6.63 -1.41
N TYR A 37 5.35 -6.79 -2.68
CA TYR A 37 4.51 -7.39 -3.73
C TYR A 37 3.16 -6.68 -3.93
N ASN A 38 3.17 -5.35 -3.91
CA ASN A 38 1.96 -4.55 -4.00
C ASN A 38 1.13 -4.78 -5.27
N GLU A 39 -0.16 -4.46 -5.17
CA GLU A 39 -1.17 -4.56 -6.24
C GLU A 39 -1.23 -5.96 -6.89
N ILE A 40 -1.49 -7.03 -6.12
CA ILE A 40 -1.39 -8.42 -6.61
C ILE A 40 -2.21 -8.74 -7.87
N THR A 41 -3.25 -7.98 -8.15
CA THR A 41 -4.13 -8.08 -9.32
C THR A 41 -3.64 -7.26 -10.52
N ASN A 42 -2.55 -6.51 -10.40
CA ASN A 42 -1.93 -5.76 -11.49
C ASN A 42 -0.96 -6.65 -12.28
N SER A 43 -1.45 -7.25 -13.37
CA SER A 43 -0.73 -8.24 -14.18
C SER A 43 0.58 -7.77 -14.84
N SER A 44 0.93 -6.47 -14.74
CA SER A 44 2.19 -5.95 -15.25
C SER A 44 3.42 -6.38 -14.43
N LYS A 45 3.23 -6.86 -13.19
CA LYS A 45 4.30 -7.28 -12.29
C LYS A 45 4.46 -8.81 -12.31
N TRP A 46 5.70 -9.30 -12.20
CA TRP A 46 5.98 -10.74 -12.34
C TRP A 46 5.33 -11.59 -11.23
N TRP A 47 5.22 -11.06 -10.01
CA TRP A 47 4.55 -11.74 -8.90
C TRP A 47 3.03 -11.84 -9.10
N CYS A 48 2.42 -10.88 -9.79
CA CYS A 48 0.98 -10.86 -10.11
C CYS A 48 0.57 -11.89 -11.16
N ARG A 49 1.55 -12.47 -11.88
CA ARG A 49 1.32 -13.49 -12.91
C ARG A 49 1.42 -14.91 -12.35
N GLN A 50 1.71 -15.04 -11.05
CA GLN A 50 1.84 -16.33 -10.41
C GLN A 50 0.45 -16.88 -10.00
N PRO A 51 0.26 -18.21 -10.08
CA PRO A 51 -0.85 -18.87 -9.42
C PRO A 51 -0.93 -18.52 -7.94
N ALA A 52 -2.15 -18.49 -7.40
CA ALA A 52 -2.41 -18.08 -6.03
C ALA A 52 -1.58 -18.85 -4.98
N ASP A 53 -1.43 -20.17 -5.13
CA ASP A 53 -0.63 -20.99 -4.21
C ASP A 53 0.86 -20.64 -4.27
N GLN A 54 1.39 -20.34 -5.45
CA GLN A 54 2.78 -19.94 -5.64
C GLN A 54 3.06 -18.55 -5.07
N PHE A 55 2.13 -17.61 -5.24
CA PHE A 55 2.24 -16.30 -4.60
C PHE A 55 2.22 -16.40 -3.08
N LYS A 56 1.31 -17.19 -2.50
CA LYS A 56 1.26 -17.39 -1.04
C LYS A 56 2.57 -18.00 -0.52
N LYS A 57 3.13 -18.98 -1.24
CA LYS A 57 4.45 -19.55 -0.91
C LYS A 57 5.54 -18.49 -0.95
N LEU A 58 5.58 -17.64 -1.97
CA LEU A 58 6.54 -16.53 -2.08
C LEU A 58 6.40 -15.56 -0.91
N TYR A 59 5.18 -15.09 -0.62
CA TYR A 59 4.92 -14.13 0.45
C TYR A 59 5.35 -14.66 1.82
N ARG A 60 4.89 -15.87 2.18
CA ARG A 60 5.23 -16.53 3.45
C ARG A 60 6.72 -16.82 3.57
N TYR A 61 7.36 -17.19 2.47
CA TYR A 61 8.81 -17.38 2.45
C TYR A 61 9.56 -16.08 2.75
N THR A 62 9.17 -14.97 2.12
CA THR A 62 9.74 -13.66 2.42
C THR A 62 9.49 -13.24 3.87
N PHE A 63 8.30 -13.54 4.42
CA PHE A 63 7.99 -13.34 5.83
C PHE A 63 8.96 -14.08 6.74
N HIS A 64 9.06 -15.41 6.61
CA HIS A 64 9.97 -16.19 7.45
C HIS A 64 11.43 -15.77 7.27
N TYR A 65 11.81 -15.35 6.07
CA TYR A 65 13.16 -14.87 5.83
C TYR A 65 13.47 -13.58 6.60
N LEU A 66 12.63 -12.56 6.47
CA LEU A 66 12.87 -11.26 7.08
C LEU A 66 12.60 -11.28 8.60
N THR A 67 11.50 -11.92 9.03
CA THR A 67 11.09 -11.97 10.42
C THR A 67 11.94 -12.97 11.21
N ASP A 68 11.97 -14.24 10.78
CA ASP A 68 12.55 -15.31 11.61
C ASP A 68 14.06 -15.46 11.42
N GLN A 69 14.56 -15.36 10.18
CA GLN A 69 16.00 -15.55 9.90
C GLN A 69 16.81 -14.25 10.05
N LYS A 70 16.24 -13.10 9.66
CA LYS A 70 16.90 -11.80 9.77
C LYS A 70 16.53 -11.03 11.03
N HIS A 71 15.61 -11.56 11.85
CA HIS A 71 15.21 -11.00 13.14
C HIS A 71 14.70 -9.55 13.05
N LEU A 72 13.97 -9.23 11.98
CA LEU A 72 13.31 -7.94 11.82
C LEU A 72 11.94 -7.97 12.49
N ASN A 73 11.85 -7.33 13.64
CA ASN A 73 10.65 -7.21 14.49
C ASN A 73 9.98 -5.84 14.38
N ASN A 74 10.51 -4.93 13.55
CA ASN A 74 9.97 -3.59 13.31
C ASN A 74 9.03 -3.50 12.11
N LEU A 75 8.62 -4.62 11.52
CA LEU A 75 7.81 -4.65 10.29
C LEU A 75 6.34 -4.94 10.59
N LEU A 76 5.45 -4.04 10.19
CA LEU A 76 4.02 -4.31 10.06
C LEU A 76 3.73 -4.71 8.61
N TRP A 77 3.29 -5.94 8.39
CA TRP A 77 3.12 -6.53 7.08
C TRP A 77 1.81 -6.08 6.41
N VAL A 78 1.95 -5.42 5.28
CA VAL A 78 0.85 -4.86 4.51
C VAL A 78 0.60 -5.72 3.26
N TYR A 79 -0.65 -6.15 3.08
CA TYR A 79 -1.13 -6.82 1.86
C TYR A 79 -2.13 -5.92 1.14
N ASP A 80 -1.97 -5.72 -0.16
CA ASP A 80 -2.94 -4.97 -0.96
C ASP A 80 -3.26 -5.62 -2.30
N ALA A 81 -4.48 -5.34 -2.76
CA ALA A 81 -4.92 -5.65 -4.11
C ALA A 81 -5.30 -4.36 -4.85
N LYS A 82 -5.03 -4.36 -6.15
CA LYS A 82 -5.53 -3.32 -7.05
C LYS A 82 -6.94 -3.67 -7.53
N PRO A 83 -7.86 -2.72 -7.57
CA PRO A 83 -9.11 -2.94 -8.27
C PRO A 83 -8.91 -3.19 -9.77
N SER A 84 -9.39 -4.33 -10.28
CA SER A 84 -9.60 -4.54 -11.72
C SER A 84 -11.09 -4.60 -12.00
N GLY A 85 -11.70 -3.46 -12.40
CA GLY A 85 -13.08 -3.36 -12.90
C GLY A 85 -14.22 -3.71 -11.94
N ARG A 86 -13.95 -4.50 -10.88
CA ARG A 86 -14.91 -4.97 -9.87
C ARG A 86 -14.39 -4.86 -8.44
N ASN A 87 -13.32 -4.09 -8.17
CA ASN A 87 -12.86 -3.70 -6.83
C ASN A 87 -12.80 -4.78 -5.71
N GLU A 88 -12.66 -6.06 -6.05
CA GLU A 88 -12.60 -7.13 -5.06
C GLU A 88 -11.16 -7.30 -4.55
N LEU A 89 -10.97 -7.20 -3.23
CA LEU A 89 -9.77 -7.73 -2.57
C LEU A 89 -9.83 -9.25 -2.79
N THR A 90 -9.04 -9.77 -3.72
CA THR A 90 -9.04 -11.20 -3.98
C THR A 90 -8.32 -11.93 -2.85
N LEU A 91 -9.08 -12.52 -1.93
CA LEU A 91 -8.53 -13.39 -0.90
C LEU A 91 -7.88 -14.66 -1.49
N SER A 92 -8.08 -14.91 -2.78
CA SER A 92 -7.43 -16.04 -3.46
C SER A 92 -5.92 -15.99 -3.31
N HIS A 93 -5.30 -14.80 -3.28
CA HIS A 93 -3.86 -14.59 -3.07
C HIS A 93 -3.49 -14.21 -1.63
N TYR A 94 -4.46 -14.06 -0.72
CA TYR A 94 -4.19 -13.70 0.67
C TYR A 94 -3.36 -14.78 1.38
N PRO A 95 -2.21 -14.43 1.98
CA PRO A 95 -1.28 -15.41 2.57
C PRO A 95 -1.74 -15.95 3.92
N GLY A 96 -2.79 -15.39 4.53
CA GLY A 96 -3.33 -15.84 5.82
C GLY A 96 -3.06 -14.85 6.95
N ASP A 97 -3.87 -14.92 8.01
CA ASP A 97 -3.89 -13.93 9.10
C ASP A 97 -2.60 -13.87 9.91
N GLU A 98 -1.81 -14.94 9.90
CA GLU A 98 -0.51 -15.01 10.60
C GLU A 98 0.59 -14.19 9.90
N TYR A 99 0.38 -13.80 8.64
CA TYR A 99 1.41 -13.17 7.80
C TYR A 99 1.10 -11.72 7.43
N VAL A 100 -0.04 -11.19 7.88
CA VAL A 100 -0.54 -9.86 7.49
C VAL A 100 -1.09 -9.13 8.70
N ASP A 101 -0.63 -7.90 8.91
CA ASP A 101 -1.12 -7.00 9.94
C ASP A 101 -2.16 -6.02 9.39
N ILE A 102 -1.92 -5.53 8.16
CA ILE A 102 -2.69 -4.48 7.52
C ILE A 102 -3.13 -4.93 6.12
N VAL A 103 -4.39 -4.69 5.79
CA VAL A 103 -4.94 -4.85 4.44
C VAL A 103 -5.16 -3.49 3.78
N GLY A 104 -4.88 -3.42 2.49
CA GLY A 104 -4.90 -2.17 1.74
C GLY A 104 -5.75 -2.21 0.48
N TYR A 105 -6.43 -1.09 0.18
CA TYR A 105 -6.86 -0.80 -1.19
C TYR A 105 -5.95 0.23 -1.86
N THR A 106 -5.60 -0.10 -3.11
CA THR A 106 -4.94 0.82 -4.02
C THR A 106 -6.01 1.56 -4.85
N MET A 107 -6.23 2.85 -4.58
CA MET A 107 -7.25 3.73 -5.16
C MET A 107 -6.65 4.78 -6.13
N ASN A 108 -6.24 4.32 -7.30
CA ASN A 108 -5.51 5.10 -8.30
C ASN A 108 -6.41 5.85 -9.33
N TRP A 109 -7.74 5.71 -9.24
CA TRP A 109 -8.71 6.35 -10.15
C TRP A 109 -9.84 7.08 -9.41
N ASP A 110 -10.57 7.92 -10.14
CA ASP A 110 -11.77 8.60 -9.63
C ASP A 110 -12.78 7.58 -9.12
N SER A 111 -13.45 7.93 -8.01
CA SER A 111 -14.43 7.17 -7.24
C SER A 111 -15.10 6.00 -7.98
N GLY A 112 -14.38 4.87 -8.08
CA GLY A 112 -14.88 3.63 -8.64
C GLY A 112 -15.44 2.74 -7.52
N PRO A 113 -16.44 1.89 -7.78
CA PRO A 113 -17.23 1.24 -6.72
C PRO A 113 -16.39 0.29 -5.85
N VAL A 114 -16.08 0.56 -4.57
CA VAL A 114 -15.47 -0.47 -3.69
C VAL A 114 -16.38 -1.69 -3.67
N ALA A 115 -15.84 -2.89 -3.90
CA ALA A 115 -16.66 -4.08 -4.04
C ALA A 115 -17.46 -4.43 -2.79
N GLN A 116 -17.03 -3.98 -1.62
CA GLN A 116 -17.63 -4.35 -0.34
C GLN A 116 -17.52 -3.20 0.68
N PRO A 117 -18.53 -2.31 0.76
CA PRO A 117 -18.55 -1.24 1.75
C PRO A 117 -18.74 -1.75 3.20
N THR A 118 -19.09 -3.03 3.40
CA THR A 118 -19.46 -3.60 4.70
C THR A 118 -18.35 -4.38 5.41
N HIS A 119 -17.10 -3.88 5.39
CA HIS A 119 -15.88 -4.45 6.00
C HIS A 119 -15.08 -5.38 5.05
N PRO A 120 -13.81 -5.07 4.72
CA PRO A 120 -12.98 -5.97 3.96
C PRO A 120 -12.46 -7.05 4.92
N TYR A 121 -12.76 -8.29 4.57
CA TYR A 121 -12.04 -9.48 5.02
C TYR A 121 -10.53 -9.25 5.18
N PRO A 122 -9.84 -9.92 6.13
CA PRO A 122 -10.26 -10.36 7.48
C PRO A 122 -10.21 -9.19 8.49
N LYS A 123 -10.55 -9.41 9.78
CA LYS A 123 -10.54 -8.38 10.85
C LYS A 123 -9.12 -7.85 11.13
N LYS A 124 -8.61 -7.03 10.23
CA LYS A 124 -7.28 -6.43 10.22
C LYS A 124 -7.39 -4.92 10.11
N VAL A 125 -6.32 -4.22 10.44
CA VAL A 125 -6.24 -2.78 10.19
C VAL A 125 -6.35 -2.54 8.69
N PHE A 126 -7.13 -1.56 8.28
CA PHE A 126 -7.39 -1.29 6.86
C PHE A 126 -6.87 0.10 6.46
N GLY A 127 -6.23 0.20 5.29
CA GLY A 127 -5.73 1.46 4.75
C GLY A 127 -6.04 1.68 3.27
N CYS A 128 -6.17 2.94 2.88
CA CYS A 128 -6.07 3.33 1.48
C CYS A 128 -4.58 3.51 1.11
N VAL A 129 -3.92 2.41 0.76
CA VAL A 129 -2.46 2.38 0.57
C VAL A 129 -1.98 3.12 -0.70
N GLU A 130 -2.88 3.49 -1.60
CA GLU A 130 -2.56 4.44 -2.70
C GLU A 130 -3.78 5.31 -3.00
N PHE A 131 -3.65 6.64 -2.97
CA PHE A 131 -4.74 7.60 -3.15
C PHE A 131 -4.40 8.69 -4.19
N ASN A 132 -4.81 8.48 -5.45
CA ASN A 132 -4.32 9.30 -6.58
C ASN A 132 -5.33 9.45 -7.72
N VAL A 133 -5.00 10.33 -8.67
CA VAL A 133 -5.75 10.48 -9.91
C VAL A 133 -5.09 9.73 -11.06
N ARG A 134 -5.87 9.47 -12.11
CA ARG A 134 -5.34 8.91 -13.34
C ARG A 134 -4.38 9.91 -13.98
N PHE A 135 -3.10 9.54 -14.08
CA PHE A 135 -2.06 10.40 -14.65
C PHE A 135 -1.16 9.61 -15.61
N ASP A 136 -1.00 10.10 -16.84
CA ASP A 136 -0.07 9.52 -17.82
C ASP A 136 1.26 10.29 -17.79
N LYS A 137 2.23 9.73 -17.06
CA LYS A 137 3.59 10.27 -16.92
C LYS A 137 4.34 10.38 -18.25
N ARG A 138 3.91 9.68 -19.31
CA ARG A 138 4.54 9.77 -20.64
C ARG A 138 4.14 11.04 -21.40
N LYS A 139 3.03 11.67 -20.99
CA LYS A 139 2.48 12.86 -21.63
C LYS A 139 2.77 14.15 -20.86
N HIS A 140 3.21 14.04 -19.61
CA HIS A 140 3.39 15.19 -18.72
C HIS A 140 4.70 15.04 -17.95
N SER A 141 5.42 16.15 -17.81
CA SER A 141 6.65 16.22 -17.01
C SER A 141 6.38 16.79 -15.61
N TYR A 142 7.37 16.70 -14.72
CA TYR A 142 7.31 17.35 -13.41
C TYR A 142 7.17 18.88 -13.48
N LEU A 143 7.48 19.49 -14.63
CA LEU A 143 7.45 20.94 -14.85
C LEU A 143 6.12 21.44 -15.41
N ASP A 144 5.25 20.54 -15.88
CA ASP A 144 4.00 20.88 -16.58
C ASP A 144 2.79 20.22 -15.90
N ILE A 145 2.68 20.44 -14.58
CA ILE A 145 1.61 19.88 -13.77
C ILE A 145 0.62 20.98 -13.39
N THR A 146 -0.57 20.93 -13.98
CA THR A 146 -1.68 21.78 -13.55
C THR A 146 -2.33 21.24 -12.28
N ARG A 147 -2.57 22.13 -11.30
CA ARG A 147 -3.29 21.86 -10.05
C ARG A 147 -4.79 22.08 -10.22
N ASP A 148 -5.42 21.29 -11.07
CA ASP A 148 -6.79 21.48 -11.55
C ASP A 148 -7.79 20.41 -11.07
N TYR A 149 -7.33 19.37 -10.38
CA TYR A 149 -8.20 18.29 -9.94
C TYR A 149 -8.83 18.59 -8.57
N ASP A 150 -10.15 18.49 -8.47
CA ASP A 150 -10.86 18.59 -7.19
C ASP A 150 -10.88 17.23 -6.46
N TYR A 151 -10.11 17.10 -5.38
CA TYR A 151 -10.10 15.89 -4.55
C TYR A 151 -11.33 15.74 -3.64
N GLY A 152 -12.16 16.77 -3.51
CA GLY A 152 -13.32 16.77 -2.61
C GLY A 152 -14.26 15.58 -2.82
N PRO A 153 -14.75 15.32 -4.04
CA PRO A 153 -15.60 14.16 -4.32
C PRO A 153 -14.95 12.81 -3.97
N LYS A 154 -13.67 12.63 -4.30
CA LYS A 154 -12.93 11.39 -4.03
C LYS A 154 -12.73 11.16 -2.53
N PHE A 155 -12.36 12.22 -1.81
CA PHE A 155 -12.21 12.15 -0.35
C PHE A 155 -13.54 11.89 0.36
N ARG A 156 -14.61 12.62 0.01
CA ARG A 156 -15.96 12.35 0.54
C ARG A 156 -16.38 10.90 0.30
N TRP A 157 -16.15 10.42 -0.92
CA TRP A 157 -16.45 9.03 -1.25
C TRP A 157 -15.67 8.03 -0.38
N MET A 158 -14.36 8.25 -0.16
CA MET A 158 -13.57 7.40 0.75
C MET A 158 -14.16 7.44 2.16
N ARG A 159 -14.42 8.62 2.70
CA ARG A 159 -14.99 8.78 4.04
C ARG A 159 -16.34 8.07 4.19
N ASP A 160 -17.21 8.20 3.19
CA ASP A 160 -18.57 7.67 3.25
C ASP A 160 -18.63 6.15 2.98
N ASN A 161 -17.65 5.57 2.27
CA ASN A 161 -17.64 4.15 1.86
C ASN A 161 -16.57 3.29 2.54
N LEU A 162 -15.55 3.91 3.12
CA LEU A 162 -14.43 3.29 3.82
C LEU A 162 -14.25 3.92 5.22
N PRO A 163 -15.29 3.99 6.07
CA PRO A 163 -15.21 4.65 7.37
C PRO A 163 -14.22 3.99 8.35
N TYR A 164 -13.77 2.77 8.03
CA TYR A 164 -12.80 1.98 8.79
C TYR A 164 -11.35 2.16 8.29
N ALA A 165 -11.11 2.99 7.28
CA ALA A 165 -9.74 3.27 6.83
C ALA A 165 -8.98 4.07 7.88
N SER A 166 -7.88 3.49 8.37
CA SER A 166 -7.02 4.11 9.39
C SER A 166 -6.05 5.13 8.81
N PHE A 167 -5.74 5.04 7.51
CA PHE A 167 -4.90 5.99 6.81
C PHE A 167 -5.20 5.99 5.31
N PHE A 168 -4.73 7.04 4.63
CA PHE A 168 -4.59 7.06 3.18
C PHE A 168 -3.22 7.59 2.79
N MET A 169 -2.65 7.06 1.70
CA MET A 169 -1.30 7.41 1.26
C MET A 169 -1.30 7.89 -0.20
N SER A 170 -0.83 9.11 -0.42
CA SER A 170 -0.55 9.63 -1.76
C SER A 170 0.55 8.80 -2.43
N TRP A 171 0.42 8.46 -3.72
CA TRP A 171 1.42 7.66 -4.46
C TRP A 171 2.72 8.41 -4.67
N ASP A 172 2.64 9.60 -5.24
CA ASP A 172 3.82 10.40 -5.53
C ASP A 172 3.50 11.89 -5.61
N ARG A 173 4.56 12.67 -5.83
CA ARG A 173 4.49 14.12 -6.04
C ARG A 173 3.97 14.52 -7.43
N LEU A 174 3.47 13.60 -8.26
CA LEU A 174 2.99 13.89 -9.62
C LEU A 174 1.49 13.66 -9.79
N SER A 175 1.03 12.49 -9.35
CA SER A 175 -0.33 11.98 -9.48
C SER A 175 -1.15 12.15 -8.19
N GLY A 176 -0.49 12.55 -7.12
CA GLY A 176 -1.10 12.73 -5.80
C GLY A 176 -1.70 14.13 -5.57
N PRO A 177 -2.39 14.30 -4.42
CA PRO A 177 -3.07 15.55 -4.05
C PRO A 177 -2.18 16.78 -4.08
N TYR A 178 -0.90 16.63 -3.71
CA TYR A 178 0.03 17.75 -3.72
C TYR A 178 0.22 18.35 -5.12
N ALA A 179 0.31 17.53 -6.17
CA ALA A 179 0.62 17.99 -7.52
C ALA A 179 -0.63 18.26 -8.37
N ARG A 180 -1.67 17.46 -8.22
CA ARG A 180 -2.88 17.57 -9.06
C ARG A 180 -4.00 18.33 -8.38
N GLY A 181 -4.02 18.32 -7.05
CA GLY A 181 -5.13 18.87 -6.29
C GLY A 181 -5.19 20.38 -6.35
N THR A 182 -6.38 20.92 -6.64
CA THR A 182 -6.66 22.35 -6.45
C THR A 182 -6.33 22.73 -5.00
N PRO A 183 -5.71 23.90 -4.75
CA PRO A 183 -5.35 24.29 -3.38
C PRO A 183 -6.54 24.26 -2.41
N ALA A 184 -7.75 24.61 -2.88
CA ALA A 184 -8.96 24.56 -2.08
C ALA A 184 -9.36 23.13 -1.69
N SER A 185 -9.38 22.18 -2.64
CA SER A 185 -9.77 20.79 -2.35
C SER A 185 -8.80 20.09 -1.41
N VAL A 186 -7.49 20.31 -1.59
CA VAL A 186 -6.45 19.72 -0.74
C VAL A 186 -6.54 20.29 0.67
N ARG A 187 -6.71 21.62 0.82
CA ARG A 187 -6.91 22.23 2.14
C ARG A 187 -8.18 21.71 2.82
N ALA A 188 -9.29 21.61 2.09
CA ALA A 188 -10.53 21.08 2.64
C ALA A 188 -10.37 19.62 3.11
N MET A 189 -9.66 18.79 2.35
CA MET A 189 -9.38 17.40 2.72
C MET A 189 -8.52 17.29 3.97
N TYR A 190 -7.38 17.99 4.05
CA TYR A 190 -6.46 17.87 5.19
C TYR A 190 -6.96 18.59 6.46
N ASN A 191 -7.91 19.54 6.32
CA ASN A 191 -8.56 20.21 7.46
C ASN A 191 -9.91 19.57 7.85
N ASP A 192 -10.34 18.47 7.19
CA ASP A 192 -11.55 17.76 7.59
C ASP A 192 -11.31 17.14 8.99
N PRO A 193 -12.25 17.27 9.94
CA PRO A 193 -12.08 16.78 11.31
C PRO A 193 -11.87 15.26 11.42
N THR A 194 -12.16 14.47 10.38
CA THR A 194 -11.87 13.03 10.36
C THR A 194 -10.43 12.71 9.96
N VAL A 195 -9.62 13.71 9.57
CA VAL A 195 -8.23 13.53 9.13
C VAL A 195 -7.28 13.91 10.25
N CYS A 196 -6.50 12.94 10.70
CA CYS A 196 -5.41 13.13 11.64
C CYS A 196 -4.13 13.44 10.87
N ASN A 197 -3.55 14.63 11.10
CA ASN A 197 -2.31 15.07 10.49
C ASN A 197 -1.10 14.77 11.38
N ARG A 198 0.08 15.05 10.83
CA ARG A 198 1.34 14.83 11.52
C ARG A 198 1.45 15.52 12.89
N SER A 199 0.88 16.72 13.01
CA SER A 199 0.84 17.52 14.25
C SER A 199 -0.09 16.95 15.31
N ASP A 200 -1.02 16.08 14.90
CA ASP A 200 -2.10 15.60 15.75
C ASP A 200 -1.74 14.24 16.38
N ILE A 201 -0.61 13.65 15.97
CA ILE A 201 -0.10 12.37 16.47
C ILE A 201 1.11 12.65 17.37
N ASP A 202 0.97 12.34 18.64
CA ASP A 202 2.10 12.17 19.54
C ASP A 202 2.60 10.73 19.49
N TRP A 203 3.86 10.57 19.12
CA TRP A 203 4.52 9.29 18.85
C TRP A 203 5.87 9.20 19.57
N ARG A 204 6.30 10.27 20.27
CA ARG A 204 7.59 10.33 20.96
C ARG A 204 7.48 10.09 22.46
N ASP A 205 6.28 10.19 23.01
CA ASP A 205 6.02 10.07 24.46
C ASP A 205 5.32 8.74 24.85
N GLN A 206 5.49 7.66 24.07
CA GLN A 206 4.98 6.31 24.40
C GLN A 206 6.07 5.27 24.60
#